data_AF-A0A7K4EWT5-F1
#
_entry.id   AF-A0A7K4EWT5-F1
#
_cell.length_a   1.000
_cell.length_b   1.000
_cell.length_c   1.000
_cell.angle_alpha   90.00
_cell.angle_beta   90.00
_cell.angle_gamma   90.00
#
_symmetry.space_group_name_H-M   'P 1'
#
loop_
_entity.id
_entity.type
_entity.pdbx_description
1 polymer ?
#
loop_
_entity_poly.entity_id
_entity_poly.type
_entity_poly.pdbx_seq_one_letter_code
_entity_poly.pdbx_strand_id
1 'polypeptide(L)'
;MTYIQSKCPYCDSKKQITATQTSWLIHLASHREEIIEHLVDTSESCEFCSYPEISASKKHAASHYRWAHQKHELLDWALDKLESQIVMRET
;
A
#
# COMPACT_ATOMS: atom_id res chain seq x y z
N MET A 1 11.67 14.62 12.25
CA MET A 1 11.81 13.28 11.64
C MET A 1 10.79 12.39 12.29
N THR A 2 9.78 11.93 11.56
CA THR A 2 8.67 11.15 12.13
C THR A 2 9.03 9.67 12.14
N TYR A 3 8.94 9.06 13.32
CA TYR A 3 9.13 7.63 13.51
C TYR A 3 7.76 6.96 13.56
N ILE A 4 7.72 5.77 12.98
CA ILE A 4 6.56 4.93 12.85
C ILE A 4 6.85 3.63 13.59
N GLN A 5 5.98 3.23 14.49
CA GLN A 5 6.09 1.97 15.22
C GLN A 5 4.93 1.04 14.81
N SER A 6 5.22 0.16 13.84
CA SER A 6 4.20 -0.61 13.13
C SER A 6 4.56 -2.08 12.97
N LYS A 7 3.56 -2.91 12.70
CA LYS A 7 3.73 -4.23 12.10
C LYS A 7 3.40 -4.14 10.61
N CYS A 8 4.29 -4.62 9.75
CA CYS A 8 4.00 -4.65 8.32
C CYS A 8 2.91 -5.71 8.06
N PRO A 9 1.77 -5.35 7.42
CA PRO A 9 0.68 -6.30 7.17
C PRO A 9 1.02 -7.35 6.11
N TYR A 10 2.07 -7.11 5.31
CA TYR A 10 2.52 -8.00 4.24
C TYR A 10 3.68 -8.90 4.66
N CYS A 11 4.24 -8.69 5.85
CA CYS A 11 5.28 -9.56 6.40
C CYS A 11 4.67 -10.66 7.27
N ASP A 12 5.13 -11.89 7.10
CA ASP A 12 4.81 -13.01 8.03
C ASP A 12 5.37 -12.79 9.45
N SER A 13 6.34 -11.88 9.59
CA SER A 13 6.92 -11.51 10.87
C SER A 13 5.95 -10.69 11.71
N LYS A 14 5.53 -11.25 12.85
CA LYS A 14 4.75 -10.53 13.87
C LYS A 14 5.55 -9.44 14.62
N LYS A 15 6.81 -9.22 14.26
CA LYS A 15 7.67 -8.24 14.95
C LYS A 15 7.23 -6.83 14.59
N GLN A 16 7.06 -6.02 15.64
CA GLN A 16 6.89 -4.59 15.48
C GLN A 16 8.24 -3.97 15.12
N ILE A 17 8.21 -3.01 14.20
CA ILE A 17 9.39 -2.32 13.69
C ILE A 17 9.20 -0.84 13.99
N THR A 18 10.23 -0.22 14.56
CA THR A 18 10.32 1.24 14.69
C THR A 18 11.24 1.75 13.59
N ALA A 19 10.71 2.54 12.66
CA ALA A 19 11.46 3.04 11.51
C ALA A 19 11.06 4.50 11.20
N THR A 20 11.95 5.24 10.54
CA THR A 20 11.55 6.54 9.99
C THR A 20 10.54 6.33 8.86
N GLN A 21 9.70 7.32 8.56
CA GLN A 21 8.78 7.24 7.42
C GLN A 21 9.50 6.89 6.10
N THR A 22 10.69 7.45 5.86
CA THR A 22 11.51 7.12 4.69
C THR A 22 11.96 5.67 4.68
N SER A 23 12.44 5.16 5.82
CA SER A 23 12.80 3.74 5.96
C SER A 23 11.59 2.82 5.77
N TRP A 24 10.41 3.26 6.20
CA TRP A 24 9.16 2.52 6.02
C TRP A 24 8.72 2.46 4.55
N LEU A 25 8.84 3.57 3.81
CA LEU A 25 8.61 3.60 2.36
C LEU A 25 9.55 2.64 1.61
N ILE A 26 10.82 2.63 1.98
CA ILE A 26 11.81 1.70 1.41
C ILE A 26 11.45 0.25 1.75
N HIS A 27 10.90 -0.02 2.92
CA HIS A 27 10.42 -1.34 3.28
C HIS A 27 9.15 -1.74 2.49
N LEU A 28 8.12 -0.91 2.45
CA LEU A 28 6.90 -1.17 1.66
C LEU A 28 7.19 -1.33 0.16
N ALA A 29 8.25 -0.68 -0.33
CA ALA A 29 8.73 -0.84 -1.70
C ALA A 29 9.12 -2.27 -2.06
N SER A 30 9.37 -3.18 -1.10
CA SER A 30 9.55 -4.61 -1.35
C SER A 30 8.25 -5.41 -1.43
N HIS A 31 7.12 -4.83 -1.00
CA HIS A 31 5.79 -5.45 -0.96
C HIS A 31 4.85 -4.91 -2.04
N ARG A 32 5.41 -4.51 -3.17
CA ARG A 32 4.65 -3.85 -4.23
C ARG A 32 3.52 -4.72 -4.76
N GLU A 33 3.75 -6.02 -4.91
CA GLU A 33 2.76 -6.92 -5.50
C GLU A 33 1.60 -7.18 -4.53
N GLU A 34 1.89 -7.30 -3.24
CA GLU A 34 0.91 -7.45 -2.17
C GLU A 34 0.04 -6.20 -2.01
N ILE A 35 0.62 -5.01 -2.18
CA ILE A 35 -0.15 -3.75 -2.24
C ILE A 35 -1.12 -3.75 -3.43
N ILE A 36 -0.67 -4.22 -4.60
CA ILE A 36 -1.51 -4.31 -5.79
C ILE A 36 -2.64 -5.33 -5.59
N GLU A 37 -2.34 -6.50 -5.03
CA GLU A 37 -3.36 -7.50 -4.69
C GLU A 37 -4.41 -6.93 -3.74
N HIS A 38 -3.97 -6.21 -2.70
CA HIS A 38 -4.88 -5.55 -1.76
C HIS A 38 -5.78 -4.53 -2.47
N LEU A 39 -5.23 -3.66 -3.33
CA LEU A 39 -5.99 -2.69 -4.10
C LEU A 39 -7.05 -3.37 -4.98
N VAL A 40 -6.67 -4.43 -5.68
CA VAL A 40 -7.55 -5.19 -6.57
C VAL A 40 -8.67 -5.91 -5.82
N ASP A 41 -8.42 -6.29 -4.57
CA ASP A 41 -9.40 -6.98 -3.73
C ASP A 41 -10.34 -6.02 -2.99
N THR A 42 -9.90 -4.77 -2.74
CA THR A 42 -10.65 -3.79 -1.94
C THR A 42 -11.31 -2.70 -2.76
N SER A 43 -10.85 -2.46 -3.99
CA SER A 43 -11.36 -1.37 -4.83
C SER A 43 -12.08 -1.91 -6.06
N GLU A 44 -13.31 -1.44 -6.30
CA GLU A 44 -14.08 -1.79 -7.50
C GLU A 44 -13.58 -1.07 -8.77
N SER A 45 -12.84 0.03 -8.57
CA SER A 45 -12.27 0.86 -9.63
C SER A 45 -10.90 1.41 -9.20
N CYS A 46 -10.09 1.87 -10.17
CA CYS A 46 -8.76 2.41 -9.87
C CYS A 46 -8.82 3.69 -9.03
N GLU A 47 -8.11 3.76 -7.90
CA GLU A 47 -8.11 4.95 -7.02
C GLU A 47 -7.22 6.11 -7.53
N PHE A 48 -6.36 5.85 -8.51
CA PHE A 48 -5.38 6.84 -9.01
C PHE A 48 -5.84 7.54 -10.30
N CYS A 49 -6.76 6.93 -11.05
CA CYS A 49 -7.24 7.52 -12.29
C CYS A 49 -8.32 8.58 -12.01
N SER A 50 -8.21 9.75 -12.66
CA SER A 50 -9.24 10.79 -12.56
C SER A 50 -10.58 10.37 -13.17
N TYR A 51 -10.56 9.43 -14.11
CA TYR A 51 -11.74 8.79 -14.70
C TYR A 51 -11.59 7.28 -14.54
N PRO A 52 -11.94 6.73 -13.38
CA PRO A 52 -11.67 5.34 -13.09
C PRO A 52 -12.71 4.44 -13.77
N GLU A 53 -12.25 3.64 -14.73
CA GLU A 53 -13.08 2.60 -15.33
C GLU A 53 -13.12 1.36 -14.44
N ILE A 54 -14.28 0.70 -14.40
CA ILE A 54 -14.45 -0.58 -13.72
C ILE A 54 -13.59 -1.61 -14.47
N SER A 55 -12.67 -2.23 -13.76
CA SER A 55 -11.82 -3.26 -14.36
C SER A 55 -12.64 -4.51 -14.69
N ALA A 56 -12.59 -4.95 -15.95
CA ALA A 56 -13.30 -6.15 -16.40
C ALA A 56 -12.94 -7.44 -15.63
N SER A 57 -11.79 -7.48 -14.95
CA SER A 57 -11.40 -8.57 -14.06
C SER A 57 -10.32 -8.13 -13.08
N LYS A 58 -10.13 -8.89 -11.99
CA LYS A 58 -9.02 -8.71 -11.04
C LYS A 58 -7.65 -8.76 -11.73
N LYS A 59 -7.47 -9.66 -12.71
CA LYS A 59 -6.23 -9.74 -13.49
C LYS A 59 -5.98 -8.46 -14.29
N HIS A 60 -7.04 -7.89 -14.87
CA HIS A 60 -6.94 -6.63 -15.60
C HIS A 60 -6.60 -5.47 -14.64
N ALA A 61 -7.28 -5.38 -13.50
CA ALA A 61 -6.99 -4.39 -12.46
C ALA A 61 -5.52 -4.48 -11.99
N ALA A 62 -5.04 -5.69 -11.66
CA ALA A 62 -3.65 -5.89 -11.22
C ALA A 62 -2.66 -5.47 -12.31
N SER A 63 -2.92 -5.82 -13.58
CA SER A 63 -2.09 -5.38 -14.70
C SER A 63 -2.10 -3.87 -14.85
N HIS A 64 -3.26 -3.23 -14.72
CA HIS A 64 -3.39 -1.77 -14.75
C HIS A 64 -2.54 -1.12 -13.66
N TYR A 65 -2.64 -1.54 -12.40
CA TYR A 65 -1.79 -1.01 -11.32
C TYR A 65 -0.29 -1.24 -11.56
N ARG A 66 0.10 -2.36 -12.18
CA ARG A 66 1.51 -2.65 -12.46
C ARG A 66 2.12 -1.72 -13.50
N TRP A 67 1.35 -1.29 -14.49
CA TRP A 67 1.90 -0.63 -15.69
C TRP A 67 1.46 0.82 -15.87
N ALA A 68 0.28 1.19 -15.37
CA ALA A 68 -0.27 2.53 -15.54
C ALA A 68 0.14 3.49 -14.42
N HIS A 69 0.53 2.98 -13.25
CA HIS A 69 0.86 3.79 -12.07
C HIS A 69 2.31 3.63 -11.66
N GLN A 70 2.86 4.72 -11.16
CA GLN A 70 4.21 4.75 -10.65
C GLN A 70 4.29 4.06 -9.29
N LYS A 71 5.48 3.55 -8.98
CA LYS A 71 5.74 2.88 -7.70
C LYS A 71 5.43 3.78 -6.50
N HIS A 72 5.74 5.08 -6.58
CA HIS A 72 5.53 5.99 -5.46
C HIS A 72 4.04 6.18 -5.13
N GLU A 73 3.16 6.25 -6.15
CA GLU A 73 1.71 6.40 -5.95
C GLU A 73 1.12 5.23 -5.15
N LEU A 74 1.54 4.00 -5.46
CA LEU A 74 1.14 2.80 -4.74
C LEU A 74 1.62 2.83 -3.27
N LEU A 75 2.82 3.36 -3.02
CA LEU A 75 3.42 3.41 -1.69
C LEU A 75 2.82 4.52 -0.83
N ASP A 76 2.53 5.67 -1.42
CA ASP A 76 1.86 6.78 -0.74
C ASP A 76 0.42 6.38 -0.38
N TRP A 77 -0.27 5.69 -1.27
CA TRP A 77 -1.56 5.07 -0.97
C TRP A 77 -1.47 4.06 0.18
N ALA A 78 -0.48 3.17 0.13
CA ALA A 78 -0.28 2.18 1.18
C ALA A 78 0.03 2.86 2.52
N LEU A 79 0.80 3.94 2.53
CA LEU A 79 1.04 4.73 3.73
C LEU A 79 -0.25 5.33 4.30
N ASP A 80 -1.06 6.02 3.49
CA ASP A 80 -2.29 6.70 3.93
C ASP A 80 -3.33 5.70 4.48
N LYS A 81 -3.61 4.64 3.73
CA LYS A 81 -4.66 3.69 4.09
C LYS A 81 -4.25 2.73 5.18
N LEU A 82 -2.97 2.37 5.24
CA LEU A 82 -2.46 1.55 6.33
C LEU A 82 -2.01 2.40 7.52
N GLU A 83 -2.01 3.74 7.45
CA GLU A 83 -1.59 4.62 8.55
C GLU A 83 -2.31 4.27 9.85
N SER A 84 -3.61 3.94 9.76
CA SER A 84 -4.43 3.48 10.88
C SER A 84 -4.00 2.15 11.51
N GLN A 85 -3.39 1.25 10.73
CA GLN A 85 -2.79 -0.01 11.18
C GLN A 85 -1.32 0.17 11.60
N ILE A 86 -0.71 1.25 11.14
CA ILE A 86 0.72 1.56 11.25
C ILE A 86 1.02 2.44 12.46
N VAL A 87 0.11 3.34 12.83
CA VAL A 87 0.22 4.21 13.99
C VAL A 87 -0.83 3.75 15.00
N MET A 88 -0.43 2.87 15.92
CA MET A 88 -1.17 2.74 17.17
C MET A 88 -1.01 4.07 17.92
N ARG A 89 -1.96 5.00 17.73
CA ARG A 89 -2.10 6.11 18.68
C ARG A 89 -2.51 5.47 19.99
N GLU A 90 -1.63 5.54 20.99
CA GLU A 90 -2.02 5.29 22.37
C GLU A 90 -3.18 6.27 22.68
N THR A 91 -4.37 5.72 22.86
CA THR A 91 -5.51 6.43 23.48
C THR A 91 -5.29 6.55 24.97
#